data_AF-A0A3N7EVC3-F1
#
_entry.id   AF-A0A3N7EVC3-F1
#
_cell.length_a   1.000
_cell.length_b   1.000
_cell.length_c   1.000
_cell.angle_alpha   90.00
_cell.angle_beta   90.00
_cell.angle_gamma   90.00
#
_symmetry.space_group_name_H-M   'P 1'
#
loop_
_entity.id
_entity.type
_entity.pdbx_description
1 polymer ?
#
loop_
_entity_poly.entity_id
_entity_poly.type
_entity_poly.pdbx_seq_one_letter_code
_entity_poly.pdbx_strand_id
1 'polypeptide(L)' 'MQIATYVIYELLIRMQELNPEIGDFVSCKRTENGILVQTTSTPIVIPEIIYQQQFEDPASISTIELLSLI' A
#
# COMPACT_ATOMS: atom_id res chain seq x y z
N MET A 1 14.69 -7.22 7.66
CA MET A 1 13.33 -7.80 7.71
C MET A 1 12.78 -7.80 6.29
N GLN A 2 12.28 -8.94 5.80
CA GLN A 2 11.76 -9.05 4.43
C GLN A 2 10.35 -8.43 4.36
N ILE A 3 10.08 -7.63 3.33
CA ILE A 3 8.72 -7.11 3.08
C ILE A 3 7.89 -8.26 2.53
N ALA A 4 6.76 -8.54 3.18
CA ALA A 4 5.79 -9.51 2.70
C ALA A 4 5.02 -8.89 1.54
N THR A 5 5.45 -9.17 0.30
CA THR A 5 4.92 -8.50 -0.89
C THR A 5 3.42 -8.70 -1.08
N TYR A 6 2.84 -9.80 -0.58
CA TYR A 6 1.39 -10.04 -0.68
C TYR A 6 0.57 -8.95 0.03
N VAL A 7 1.06 -8.40 1.14
CA VAL A 7 0.41 -7.29 1.87
C VAL A 7 0.33 -6.05 0.98
N ILE A 8 1.36 -5.81 0.17
CA ILE A 8 1.39 -4.71 -0.79
C ILE A 8 0.38 -4.93 -1.91
N TYR A 9 0.30 -6.16 -2.44
CA TYR A 9 -0.72 -6.49 -3.45
C TYR A 9 -2.14 -6.29 -2.93
N GLU A 10 -2.45 -6.74 -1.71
CA GLU A 10 -3.77 -6.55 -1.12
C GLU A 10 -4.11 -5.07 -0.91
N LEU A 11 -3.17 -4.26 -0.41
CA LEU A 11 -3.37 -2.82 -0.29
C LEU A 11 -3.63 -2.17 -1.65
N LEU A 12 -2.84 -2.52 -2.67
CA LEU A 12 -3.04 -1.98 -4.01
C LEU A 12 -4.42 -2.36 -4.57
N ILE A 13 -4.89 -3.60 -4.38
CA ILE A 13 -6.24 -4.01 -4.80
C ILE A 13 -7.30 -3.13 -4.12
N ARG A 14 -7.20 -2.94 -2.80
CA ARG A 14 -8.15 -2.09 -2.05
C ARG A 14 -8.09 -0.63 -2.48
N MET A 15 -6.92 -0.11 -2.80
CA MET A 15 -6.77 1.26 -3.29
C MET A 15 -7.28 1.40 -4.73
N GLN A 16 -7.10 0.39 -5.59
CA GLN A 16 -7.60 0.36 -6.96
C GLN A 16 -9.13 0.35 -7.03
N GLU A 17 -9.81 -0.24 -6.04
CA GLU A 17 -11.27 -0.14 -5.89
C GLU A 17 -11.73 1.31 -5.68
N LEU A 18 -10.86 2.17 -5.13
CA LEU A 18 -11.14 3.59 -4.86
C LEU A 18 -10.64 4.49 -5.98
N ASN A 19 -9.47 4.19 -6.55
CA ASN A 19 -8.89 4.87 -7.70
C ASN A 19 -8.21 3.87 -8.66
N PRO A 20 -8.87 3.53 -9.79
CA PRO A 20 -8.32 2.61 -10.80
C PRO A 20 -7.02 3.08 -11.46
N GLU A 21 -6.63 4.36 -11.34
CA GLU A 21 -5.44 4.91 -12.01
C GLU A 21 -4.11 4.57 -11.31
N ILE A 22 -4.13 3.98 -10.12
CA ILE A 22 -2.95 3.62 -9.32
C ILE A 22 -1.96 2.71 -10.08
N GLY A 23 -2.48 1.87 -10.99
CA GLY A 23 -1.68 0.91 -11.76
C GLY A 23 -1.23 -0.29 -10.94
N ASP A 24 -0.39 -1.14 -11.55
CA ASP A 24 0.01 -2.44 -11.00
C ASP A 24 1.35 -2.36 -10.26
N PHE A 25 1.56 -3.28 -9.31
CA PHE A 25 2.82 -3.40 -8.57
C PHE A 25 4.02 -3.68 -9.50
N VAL A 26 5.10 -2.94 -9.31
CA VAL A 26 6.40 -3.17 -9.99
C VAL A 26 7.47 -3.61 -8.99
N SER A 27 7.66 -2.84 -7.93
CA SER A 27 8.65 -3.15 -6.88
C SER A 27 8.35 -2.41 -5.58
N CYS A 28 8.97 -2.80 -4.48
CA CYS A 28 8.93 -2.04 -3.24
C CYS A 28 10.28 -1.99 -2.53
N LYS A 29 10.49 -0.94 -1.75
CA LYS A 29 11.62 -0.83 -0.83
C LYS A 29 11.22 -0.07 0.42
N ARG A 30 11.86 -0.39 1.54
CA ARG A 30 11.69 0.37 2.77
C ARG A 30 12.53 1.65 2.70
N THR A 31 11.96 2.73 3.22
CA THR A 31 12.55 4.07 3.30
C THR A 31 12.30 4.62 4.70
N GLU A 32 12.84 5.80 5.01
CA GLU A 32 12.59 6.48 6.30
C GLU A 32 11.11 6.85 6.51
N ASN A 33 10.36 7.02 5.41
CA ASN A 33 8.96 7.44 5.42
C ASN A 33 7.96 6.27 5.31
N GLY A 34 8.43 5.02 5.37
CA GLY A 34 7.62 3.82 5.18
C GLY A 34 8.06 2.99 3.97
N ILE A 35 7.13 2.28 3.35
CA ILE A 35 7.40 1.41 2.20
C ILE A 35 7.06 2.15 0.92
N LEU A 36 8.08 2.48 0.12
CA LEU A 36 7.89 3.03 -1.21
C LEU A 36 7.56 1.89 -2.17
N VAL A 37 6.38 1.96 -2.77
CA VAL A 37 5.88 1.03 -3.78
C VAL A 37 5.94 1.73 -5.14
N GLN A 38 6.68 1.14 -6.07
CA GLN A 38 6.64 1.55 -7.47
C GLN A 38 5.47 0.83 -8.12
N THR A 39 4.59 1.59 -8.77
CA THR A 39 3.55 1.03 -9.64
C THR A 39 3.82 1.41 -11.09
N THR A 40 3.00 0.90 -12.02
CA THR A 40 3.07 1.27 -13.44
C THR A 40 2.64 2.71 -13.71
N SER A 41 1.89 3.34 -12.80
CA SER A 41 1.38 4.70 -12.97
C SER A 41 2.14 5.70 -12.09
N THR A 42 1.94 5.64 -10.77
CA THR A 42 2.47 6.61 -9.81
C THR A 42 2.99 5.89 -8.57
N PRO A 43 4.21 6.19 -8.10
CA PRO A 43 4.73 5.58 -6.89
C PRO A 43 3.93 6.01 -5.66
N ILE A 44 3.70 5.06 -4.75
CA ILE A 44 2.94 5.25 -3.50
C ILE A 44 3.86 5.02 -2.31
N VAL A 45 3.70 5.84 -1.28
CA VAL A 45 4.37 5.61 0.02
C VAL A 45 3.34 5.06 0.99
N ILE A 46 3.53 3.81 1.40
CA ILE A 46 2.68 3.16 2.40
C ILE A 46 3.33 3.36 3.78
N PRO A 47 2.67 4.07 4.72
CA PRO A 47 3.16 4.19 6.08
C PRO A 47 3.31 2.82 6.75
N GLU A 48 4.33 2.67 7.59
CA GLU A 48 4.60 1.40 8.28
C GLU A 48 3.39 0.94 9.11
N ILE A 49 2.68 1.88 9.72
CA ILE A 49 1.48 1.60 10.52
C ILE A 49 0.37 0.96 9.67
N ILE A 50 0.12 1.49 8.47
CA ILE A 50 -0.88 0.94 7.54
C ILE A 50 -0.45 -0.44 7.05
N TYR A 51 0.83 -0.61 6.73
CA TYR A 51 1.37 -1.91 6.33
C TYR A 51 1.20 -2.97 7.43
N GLN A 52 1.50 -2.61 8.69
CA GLN A 52 1.32 -3.49 9.84
C GLN A 52 -0.15 -3.81 10.08
N GLN A 53 -1.03 -2.82 10.01
CA GLN A 53 -2.48 -3.03 10.12
C GLN A 53 -2.99 -3.95 9.03
N GLN A 54 -2.56 -3.80 7.77
CA GLN A 54 -2.96 -4.73 6.71
C GLN A 54 -2.44 -6.15 6.99
N PHE A 55 -1.25 -6.29 7.55
CA PHE A 55 -0.69 -7.60 7.87
C PHE A 55 -1.43 -8.30 9.03
N GLU A 56 -1.90 -7.54 10.03
CA GLU A 56 -2.50 -8.09 11.26
C GLU A 56 -4.03 -8.08 11.26
N ASP A 57 -4.65 -6.96 10.90
CA ASP A 57 -6.10 -6.75 10.86
C ASP A 57 -6.50 -5.75 9.75
N PRO A 58 -6.67 -6.21 8.50
CA PRO A 58 -7.07 -5.37 7.37
C PRO A 58 -8.35 -4.56 7.61
N ALA A 59 -9.28 -5.07 8.42
CA ALA A 59 -10.57 -4.41 8.67
C ALA A 59 -10.42 -3.15 9.52
N SER A 60 -9.30 -3.01 10.23
CA SER A 60 -8.98 -1.81 11.03
C SER A 60 -8.64 -0.58 10.18
N ILE A 61 -8.26 -0.76 8.90
CA ILE A 61 -7.92 0.34 7.99
C ILE A 61 -9.21 0.90 7.38
N SER A 62 -9.49 2.16 7.68
CA SER A 62 -10.65 2.87 7.12
C SER A 62 -10.45 3.25 5.66
N THR A 63 -11.56 3.47 4.94
CA THR A 63 -11.53 4.00 3.57
C THR A 63 -10.86 5.37 3.49
N ILE A 64 -10.98 6.20 4.53
CA ILE A 64 -10.36 7.54 4.58
C ILE A 64 -8.84 7.42 4.64
N GLU A 65 -8.33 6.48 5.44
CA GLU A 65 -6.89 6.20 5.51
C GLU A 65 -6.37 5.69 4.16
N LEU A 66 -7.08 4.78 3.49
CA LEU A 66 -6.71 4.33 2.15
C LEU A 66 -6.70 5.46 1.12
N LEU A 67 -7.71 6.34 1.14
CA LEU A 67 -7.78 7.50 0.24
C LEU A 67 -6.62 8.48 0.47
N SER A 68 -6.11 8.61 1.70
CA SER A 68 -4.97 9.49 2.01
C SER A 68 -3.64 9.04 1.39
N LEU A 69 -3.59 7.81 0.84
CA LEU A 69 -2.42 7.23 0.19
C LEU A 69 -2.41 7.44 -1.33
N ILE A 70 -3.46 8.01 -1.90
CA ILE A 70 -3.72 8.14 -3.34
C ILE A 70 -3.60 9.58 -3.79
#